data_AF-A0A502YA87-F1
#
_entry.id   AF-A0A502YA87-F1
#
_cell.length_a   1.000
_cell.length_b   1.000
_cell.length_c   1.000
_cell.angle_alpha   90.00
_cell.angle_beta   90.00
_cell.angle_gamma   90.00
#
_symmetry.space_group_name_H-M   'P 1'
#
loop_
_entity.id
_entity.type
_entity.pdbx_description
1 polymer ?
#
loop_
_entity_poly.entity_id
_entity_poly.type
_entity_poly.pdbx_seq_one_letter_code
_entity_poly.pdbx_strand_id
1 'polypeptide(L)'
;MTDRFASRRSDCATLTWVLGIFGILTAWEIARHLVLNDVDTVLLVLLLPAMTMALYELSALKVHRRPSTGLDFSLPLNGWNIGRCTFKLLAHWCCWSAIALYYWCSKENQEMARADVVFAAILRLLPILVILSPIYIILTDRNQTTPLDEAWQFGRWITKRPGASLTEGAKQFALSYALRAFFLPWALAAIPGLMHASEMSLLDVVHLTPRSILAYLIAKALVVETIFVAIGYSLALRVLDTHYKATFSHVGAWIVTLICYYPFSNSAITWFNHYEPAKDWTSLIPKGSALDFMWCVLIASALGTNLVANISFGLRFSNLSRRGLNTAGLYRYFAHPSYFAKVINWWLIYLPFVPSNGVAEAVRSLILMCAITLIYYLRGRAEQNELSDDPQYLEHLARIRATGAWAQIKNLTRFASRRSTISWEERA
;
A
#
# COMPACT_ATOMS: atom_id res chain seq x y z
N MET A 1 -0.96 -13.91 -35.38
CA MET A 1 -1.79 -12.72 -35.07
C MET A 1 -2.22 -12.71 -33.59
N THR A 2 -1.37 -13.17 -32.66
CA THR A 2 -1.81 -13.68 -31.34
C THR A 2 -1.18 -13.00 -30.12
N ASP A 3 -0.46 -11.88 -30.26
CA ASP A 3 0.21 -11.23 -29.11
C ASP A 3 -0.23 -9.79 -28.79
N ARG A 4 -1.23 -9.22 -29.48
CA ARG A 4 -1.72 -7.85 -29.18
C ARG A 4 -2.75 -7.76 -28.04
N PHE A 5 -3.05 -8.87 -27.37
CA PHE A 5 -4.06 -8.91 -26.30
C PHE A 5 -3.50 -9.24 -24.90
N ALA A 6 -2.27 -9.74 -24.79
CA ALA A 6 -1.66 -10.06 -23.50
C ALA A 6 -1.43 -8.81 -22.64
N SER A 7 -1.16 -7.65 -23.27
CA SER A 7 -0.83 -6.39 -22.59
C SER A 7 -2.03 -5.58 -22.08
N ARG A 8 -3.26 -6.09 -22.23
CA ARG A 8 -4.49 -5.36 -21.84
C ARG A 8 -4.92 -5.54 -20.39
N ARG A 9 -4.40 -6.52 -19.66
CA ARG A 9 -4.91 -6.87 -18.32
C ARG A 9 -4.04 -6.31 -17.22
N SER A 10 -4.67 -5.66 -16.26
CA SER A 10 -4.05 -5.31 -14.98
C SER A 10 -3.71 -6.58 -14.20
N ASP A 11 -2.61 -6.55 -13.46
CA ASP A 11 -2.26 -7.65 -12.54
C ASP A 11 -3.22 -7.73 -11.35
N CYS A 12 -3.90 -6.62 -11.05
CA CYS A 12 -4.82 -6.44 -9.94
C CYS A 12 -6.26 -6.50 -10.45
N ALA A 13 -7.08 -7.38 -9.87
CA ALA A 13 -8.50 -7.50 -10.24
C ALA A 13 -9.39 -6.73 -9.27
N THR A 14 -10.40 -6.03 -9.80
CA THR A 14 -11.35 -5.26 -8.98
C THR A 14 -12.06 -6.14 -7.94
N LEU A 15 -12.47 -7.34 -8.36
CA LEU A 15 -13.20 -8.24 -7.46
C LEU A 15 -12.30 -8.74 -6.31
N THR A 16 -10.97 -8.82 -6.46
CA THR A 16 -10.07 -9.20 -5.38
C THR A 16 -10.23 -8.25 -4.19
N TRP A 17 -10.04 -6.95 -4.38
CA TRP A 17 -10.11 -6.02 -3.25
C TRP A 17 -11.54 -5.83 -2.72
N VAL A 18 -12.57 -5.99 -3.56
CA VAL A 18 -13.98 -6.00 -3.10
C VAL A 18 -14.23 -7.18 -2.15
N LEU A 19 -13.72 -8.38 -2.47
CA LEU A 19 -13.79 -9.54 -1.58
C LEU A 19 -12.94 -9.36 -0.32
N GLY A 20 -11.84 -8.60 -0.41
CA GLY A 20 -11.07 -8.17 0.75
C GLY A 20 -11.90 -7.29 1.69
N ILE A 21 -12.63 -6.30 1.16
CA ILE A 21 -13.54 -5.47 1.96
C ILE A 21 -14.64 -6.31 2.60
N PHE A 22 -15.28 -7.21 1.84
CA PHE A 22 -16.29 -8.10 2.39
C PHE A 22 -15.73 -8.99 3.51
N GLY A 23 -14.51 -9.51 3.33
CA GLY A 23 -13.80 -10.28 4.35
C GLY A 23 -13.50 -9.47 5.61
N ILE A 24 -13.09 -8.19 5.47
CA ILE A 24 -12.88 -7.29 6.61
C ILE A 24 -14.19 -7.05 7.35
N LEU A 25 -15.26 -6.68 6.65
CA LEU A 25 -16.55 -6.40 7.28
C LEU A 25 -17.10 -7.64 8.01
N THR A 26 -16.96 -8.82 7.40
CA THR A 26 -17.38 -10.08 8.02
C THR A 26 -16.54 -10.41 9.25
N ALA A 27 -15.20 -10.29 9.15
CA ALA A 27 -14.29 -10.51 10.27
C ALA A 27 -14.59 -9.59 11.45
N TRP A 28 -14.88 -8.33 11.14
CA TRP A 28 -15.20 -7.32 12.13
C TRP A 28 -16.51 -7.64 12.85
N GLU A 29 -17.56 -8.01 12.11
CA GLU A 29 -18.84 -8.39 12.71
C GLU A 29 -18.71 -9.61 13.61
N ILE A 30 -17.96 -10.63 13.17
CA ILE A 30 -17.67 -11.82 13.97
C ILE A 30 -16.90 -11.43 15.25
N ALA A 31 -15.86 -10.60 15.12
CA ALA A 31 -15.07 -10.15 16.27
C ALA A 31 -15.93 -9.41 17.31
N ARG A 32 -16.87 -8.59 16.85
CA ARG A 32 -17.81 -7.86 17.71
C ARG A 32 -18.80 -8.80 18.39
N HIS A 33 -19.44 -9.71 17.64
CA HIS A 33 -20.43 -10.64 18.19
C HIS A 33 -19.83 -11.65 19.17
N LEU A 34 -18.62 -12.13 18.91
CA LEU A 34 -17.93 -13.08 19.77
C LEU A 34 -17.10 -12.41 20.87
N VAL A 35 -17.03 -11.07 20.90
CA VAL A 35 -16.25 -10.28 21.85
C VAL A 35 -14.81 -10.79 21.93
N LEU A 36 -14.17 -10.93 20.77
CA LEU A 36 -12.81 -11.46 20.69
C LEU A 36 -11.83 -10.52 21.38
N ASN A 37 -10.81 -11.08 22.02
CA ASN A 37 -9.68 -10.28 22.49
C ASN A 37 -8.92 -9.66 21.31
N ASP A 38 -8.03 -8.73 21.61
CA ASP A 38 -7.29 -7.98 20.60
C ASP A 38 -6.45 -8.86 19.67
N VAL A 39 -5.82 -9.92 20.20
CA VAL A 39 -4.96 -10.83 19.42
C VAL A 39 -5.81 -11.60 18.42
N ASP A 40 -6.93 -12.18 18.88
CA ASP A 40 -7.84 -12.94 18.01
C ASP A 40 -8.54 -12.05 16.98
N THR A 41 -8.87 -10.81 17.36
CA THR A 41 -9.40 -9.81 16.43
C THR A 41 -8.40 -9.50 15.32
N VAL A 42 -7.14 -9.19 15.64
CA VAL A 42 -6.09 -8.92 14.64
C VAL A 42 -5.89 -10.10 13.71
N LEU A 43 -5.82 -11.33 14.26
CA LEU A 43 -5.67 -12.53 13.45
C LEU A 43 -6.86 -12.70 12.49
N LEU A 44 -8.09 -12.53 12.98
CA LEU A 44 -9.29 -12.70 12.17
C LEU A 44 -9.40 -11.65 11.05
N VAL A 45 -9.18 -10.37 11.36
CA VAL A 45 -9.28 -9.27 10.36
C VAL A 45 -8.13 -9.26 9.36
N LEU A 46 -7.06 -10.01 9.59
CA LEU A 46 -6.01 -10.25 8.60
C LEU A 46 -6.26 -11.52 7.79
N LEU A 47 -6.53 -12.63 8.47
CA LEU A 47 -6.62 -13.95 7.83
C LEU A 47 -7.86 -14.08 6.95
N LEU A 48 -9.04 -13.66 7.43
CA LEU A 48 -10.27 -13.84 6.67
C LEU A 48 -10.24 -13.09 5.32
N PRO A 49 -9.97 -11.77 5.26
CA PRO A 49 -9.86 -11.07 3.98
C PRO A 49 -8.68 -11.53 3.13
N ALA A 50 -7.55 -11.90 3.73
CA ALA A 50 -6.44 -12.49 2.98
C ALA A 50 -6.84 -13.80 2.30
N MET A 51 -7.57 -14.67 3.01
CA MET A 51 -8.06 -15.94 2.49
C MET A 51 -9.12 -15.74 1.41
N THR A 52 -10.10 -14.84 1.58
CA THR A 52 -11.13 -14.60 0.56
C THR A 52 -10.50 -14.11 -0.74
N MET A 53 -9.55 -13.18 -0.65
CA MET A 53 -8.77 -12.70 -1.79
C MET A 53 -7.95 -13.82 -2.43
N ALA A 54 -7.16 -14.55 -1.64
CA ALA A 54 -6.27 -15.60 -2.14
C ALA A 54 -7.05 -16.74 -2.81
N LEU A 55 -8.16 -17.18 -2.22
CA LEU A 55 -9.01 -18.24 -2.77
C LEU A 55 -9.59 -17.82 -4.12
N TYR A 56 -10.09 -16.59 -4.24
CA TYR A 56 -10.58 -16.07 -5.52
C TYR A 56 -9.46 -15.99 -6.58
N GLU A 57 -8.29 -15.46 -6.22
CA GLU A 57 -7.17 -15.35 -7.15
C GLU A 57 -6.65 -16.72 -7.62
N LEU A 58 -6.62 -17.72 -6.74
CA LEU A 58 -6.18 -19.08 -7.09
C LEU A 58 -7.22 -19.84 -7.92
N SER A 59 -8.50 -19.78 -7.54
CA SER A 59 -9.56 -20.57 -8.17
C SER A 59 -10.08 -19.95 -9.46
N ALA A 60 -10.42 -18.67 -9.44
CA ALA A 60 -11.06 -17.98 -10.57
C ALA A 60 -10.03 -17.38 -11.52
N LEU A 61 -9.05 -16.63 -11.00
CA LEU A 61 -8.05 -15.96 -11.83
C LEU A 61 -6.85 -16.86 -12.18
N LYS A 62 -6.67 -17.97 -11.46
CA LYS A 62 -5.58 -18.93 -11.62
C LYS A 62 -4.21 -18.23 -11.65
N VAL A 63 -4.00 -17.27 -10.76
CA VAL A 63 -2.78 -16.43 -10.74
C VAL A 63 -1.50 -17.24 -10.61
N HIS A 64 -1.57 -18.42 -9.97
CA HIS A 64 -0.47 -19.38 -9.87
C HIS A 64 0.09 -19.82 -11.24
N ARG A 65 -0.71 -19.75 -12.32
CA ARG A 65 -0.28 -20.12 -13.68
C ARG A 65 0.28 -18.95 -14.49
N ARG A 66 0.37 -17.74 -13.92
CA ARG A 66 0.95 -16.60 -14.64
C ARG A 66 2.46 -16.82 -14.80
N PRO A 67 3.04 -16.53 -15.98
CA PRO A 67 4.49 -16.61 -16.18
C PRO A 67 5.28 -15.78 -15.17
N SER A 68 4.70 -14.67 -14.71
CA SER A 68 5.28 -13.76 -13.72
C SER A 68 5.58 -14.42 -12.37
N THR A 69 4.94 -15.55 -12.03
CA THR A 69 5.22 -16.30 -10.80
C THR A 69 6.59 -16.99 -10.80
N GLY A 70 7.14 -17.23 -12.00
CA GLY A 70 8.29 -18.10 -12.20
C GLY A 70 8.00 -19.58 -11.91
N LEU A 71 6.72 -19.97 -11.87
CA LEU A 71 6.27 -21.34 -11.71
C LEU A 71 5.72 -21.86 -13.04
N ASP A 72 6.10 -23.06 -13.42
CA ASP A 72 5.55 -23.75 -14.59
C ASP A 72 5.18 -25.18 -14.24
N PHE A 73 3.87 -25.41 -14.12
CA PHE A 73 3.29 -26.71 -13.79
C PHE A 73 3.18 -27.66 -14.99
N SER A 74 3.54 -27.20 -16.20
CA SER A 74 3.58 -28.02 -17.42
C SER A 74 4.92 -28.70 -17.64
N LEU A 75 5.98 -28.18 -17.00
CA LEU A 75 7.32 -28.76 -17.07
C LEU A 75 7.48 -29.94 -16.09
N PRO A 76 8.39 -30.88 -16.38
CA PRO A 76 8.79 -31.87 -15.39
C PRO A 76 9.28 -31.22 -14.10
N LEU A 77 8.89 -31.78 -12.96
CA LEU A 77 9.31 -31.27 -11.66
C LEU A 77 10.84 -31.27 -11.55
N ASN A 78 11.41 -30.18 -11.01
CA ASN A 78 12.82 -30.15 -10.66
C ASN A 78 13.15 -31.30 -9.72
N GLY A 79 14.34 -31.88 -9.92
CA GLY A 79 14.88 -32.91 -9.05
C GLY A 79 14.96 -32.45 -7.60
N TRP A 80 14.72 -33.38 -6.67
CA TRP A 80 14.82 -33.12 -5.24
C TRP A 80 16.23 -32.65 -4.89
N ASN A 81 16.34 -31.49 -4.25
CA ASN A 81 17.62 -30.94 -3.81
C ASN A 81 17.47 -30.34 -2.42
N ILE A 82 17.83 -31.14 -1.41
CA ILE A 82 17.75 -30.75 0.00
C ILE A 82 18.64 -29.53 0.26
N GLY A 83 19.88 -29.51 -0.25
CA GLY A 83 20.79 -28.40 -0.04
C GLY A 83 20.25 -27.06 -0.53
N ARG A 84 19.64 -27.05 -1.73
CA ARG A 84 18.99 -25.87 -2.31
C ARG A 84 17.82 -25.39 -1.44
N CYS A 85 16.93 -26.29 -1.04
CA CYS A 85 15.80 -25.96 -0.18
C CYS A 85 16.26 -25.44 1.20
N THR A 86 17.30 -26.05 1.78
CA THR A 86 17.89 -25.61 3.05
C THR A 86 18.43 -24.19 2.96
N PHE A 87 19.12 -23.80 1.87
CA PHE A 87 19.58 -22.41 1.72
C PHE A 87 18.41 -21.42 1.65
N LYS A 88 17.33 -21.75 0.93
CA LYS A 88 16.13 -20.89 0.86
C LYS A 88 15.44 -20.77 2.23
N LEU A 89 15.37 -21.86 2.98
CA LEU A 89 14.77 -21.89 4.31
C LEU A 89 15.61 -21.09 5.31
N LEU A 90 16.95 -21.26 5.29
CA LEU A 90 17.87 -20.47 6.10
C LEU A 90 17.76 -18.99 5.77
N ALA A 91 17.73 -18.62 4.48
CA ALA A 91 17.55 -17.24 4.06
C ALA A 91 16.28 -16.62 4.65
N HIS A 92 15.14 -17.34 4.55
CA HIS A 92 13.85 -16.89 5.09
C HIS A 92 13.89 -16.68 6.62
N TRP A 93 14.31 -17.70 7.36
CA TRP A 93 14.29 -17.65 8.82
C TRP A 93 15.39 -16.77 9.41
N CYS A 94 16.57 -16.67 8.79
CA CYS A 94 17.59 -15.71 9.21
C CYS A 94 17.10 -14.27 9.11
N CYS A 95 16.41 -13.90 8.02
CA CYS A 95 15.84 -12.57 7.90
C CYS A 95 14.74 -12.31 8.95
N TRP A 96 13.80 -13.24 9.15
CA TRP A 96 12.77 -13.06 10.18
C TRP A 96 13.34 -13.02 11.60
N SER A 97 14.34 -13.85 11.92
CA SER A 97 15.04 -13.80 13.19
C SER A 97 15.78 -12.48 13.39
N ALA A 98 16.40 -11.93 12.35
CA ALA A 98 17.05 -10.62 12.42
C ALA A 98 16.04 -9.49 12.66
N ILE A 99 14.87 -9.55 12.02
CA ILE A 99 13.77 -8.60 12.25
C ILE A 99 13.26 -8.72 13.69
N ALA A 100 12.97 -9.94 14.15
CA ALA A 100 12.52 -10.19 15.51
C ALA A 100 13.53 -9.68 16.54
N LEU A 101 14.83 -9.94 16.33
CA LEU A 101 15.90 -9.46 17.19
C LEU A 101 15.98 -7.92 17.20
N TYR A 102 15.88 -7.27 16.04
CA TYR A 102 15.89 -5.80 15.95
C TYR A 102 14.73 -5.17 16.74
N TYR A 103 13.52 -5.70 16.59
CA TYR A 103 12.34 -5.22 17.32
C TYR A 103 12.41 -5.55 18.81
N TRP A 104 12.98 -6.70 19.17
CA TRP A 104 13.17 -7.08 20.56
C TRP A 104 14.23 -6.23 21.27
N CYS A 105 15.32 -5.84 20.61
CA CYS A 105 16.39 -5.05 21.21
C CYS A 105 16.06 -3.54 21.36
N SER A 106 15.13 -3.01 20.55
CA SER A 106 14.82 -1.58 20.55
C SER A 106 13.73 -1.24 21.55
N LYS A 107 14.08 -0.49 22.60
CA LYS A 107 13.12 0.00 23.60
C LYS A 107 12.00 0.83 22.97
N GLU A 108 12.33 1.68 22.01
CA GLU A 108 11.36 2.52 21.28
C GLU A 108 10.36 1.68 20.48
N ASN A 109 10.79 0.53 19.97
CA ASN A 109 9.89 -0.42 19.30
C ASN A 109 9.03 -1.24 20.28
N GLN A 110 9.54 -1.53 21.48
CA GLN A 110 8.74 -2.15 22.55
C GLN A 110 7.67 -1.19 23.08
N GLU A 111 7.96 0.11 23.06
CA GLU A 111 7.02 1.19 23.41
C GLU A 111 6.07 1.57 22.26
N MET A 112 6.22 0.97 21.07
CA MET A 112 5.26 1.13 19.99
C MET A 112 3.89 0.66 20.46
N ALA A 113 2.87 1.52 20.29
CA ALA A 113 1.52 1.25 20.80
C ALA A 113 1.05 -0.14 20.38
N ARG A 114 0.76 -1.00 21.38
CA ARG A 114 0.22 -2.35 21.21
C ARG A 114 1.17 -3.38 20.55
N ALA A 115 2.48 -3.20 20.66
CA ALA A 115 3.48 -4.18 20.18
C ALA A 115 3.29 -5.58 20.78
N ASP A 116 2.85 -5.65 22.05
CA ASP A 116 2.51 -6.87 22.78
C ASP A 116 1.49 -7.74 22.05
N VAL A 117 0.43 -7.14 21.50
CA VAL A 117 -0.62 -7.83 20.73
C VAL A 117 -0.07 -8.43 19.45
N VAL A 118 0.82 -7.69 18.77
CA VAL A 118 1.47 -8.15 17.54
C VAL A 118 2.39 -9.33 17.82
N PHE A 119 3.23 -9.23 18.85
CA PHE A 119 4.11 -10.33 19.25
C PHE A 119 3.31 -11.58 19.63
N ALA A 120 2.22 -11.43 20.39
CA ALA A 120 1.34 -12.54 20.75
C ALA A 120 0.70 -13.19 19.51
N ALA A 121 0.22 -12.40 18.55
CA ALA A 121 -0.34 -12.91 17.28
C ALA A 121 0.71 -13.69 16.48
N ILE A 122 1.93 -13.15 16.36
CA ILE A 122 3.04 -13.82 15.67
C ILE A 122 3.41 -15.13 16.36
N LEU A 123 3.51 -15.15 17.70
CA LEU A 123 3.82 -16.36 18.46
C LEU A 123 2.76 -17.46 18.28
N ARG A 124 1.49 -17.09 18.17
CA ARG A 124 0.40 -18.06 17.85
C ARG A 124 0.55 -18.64 16.44
N LEU A 125 0.98 -17.84 15.47
CA LEU A 125 1.19 -18.29 14.08
C LEU A 125 2.52 -19.02 13.88
N LEU A 126 3.51 -18.82 14.75
CA LEU A 126 4.87 -19.31 14.57
C LEU A 126 4.96 -20.83 14.35
N PRO A 127 4.28 -21.70 15.12
CA PRO A 127 4.31 -23.15 14.87
C PRO A 127 3.80 -23.51 13.46
N ILE A 128 2.75 -22.84 13.01
CA ILE A 128 2.17 -23.04 11.68
C ILE A 128 3.17 -22.59 10.62
N LEU A 129 3.80 -21.43 10.77
CA LEU A 129 4.79 -20.91 9.83
C LEU A 129 6.04 -21.80 9.75
N VAL A 130 6.52 -22.32 10.88
CA VAL A 130 7.66 -23.26 10.93
C VAL A 130 7.35 -24.55 10.19
N ILE A 131 6.12 -25.07 10.30
CA ILE A 131 5.71 -26.30 9.60
C ILE A 131 5.44 -26.03 8.11
N LEU A 132 4.73 -24.95 7.76
CA LEU A 132 4.32 -24.69 6.39
C LEU A 132 5.43 -24.12 5.51
N SER A 133 6.40 -23.39 6.05
CA SER A 133 7.51 -22.82 5.28
C SER A 133 8.36 -23.86 4.53
N PRO A 134 8.82 -25.00 5.12
CA PRO A 134 9.56 -26.01 4.37
C PRO A 134 8.67 -26.69 3.32
N ILE A 135 7.40 -26.96 3.63
CA ILE A 135 6.44 -27.56 2.69
C ILE A 135 6.28 -26.64 1.47
N TYR A 136 6.02 -25.35 1.70
CA TYR A 136 5.86 -24.36 0.64
C TYR A 136 7.13 -24.20 -0.20
N ILE A 137 8.31 -24.11 0.42
CA ILE A 137 9.59 -23.98 -0.29
C ILE A 137 9.84 -25.21 -1.16
N ILE A 138 9.64 -26.42 -0.65
CA ILE A 138 9.84 -27.66 -1.43
C ILE A 138 8.87 -27.71 -2.61
N LEU A 139 7.58 -27.43 -2.40
CA LEU A 139 6.59 -27.49 -3.47
C LEU A 139 6.85 -26.44 -4.56
N THR A 140 7.20 -25.22 -4.18
CA THR A 140 7.53 -24.16 -5.14
C THR A 140 8.85 -24.42 -5.85
N ASP A 141 9.91 -24.80 -5.14
CA ASP A 141 11.22 -25.13 -5.73
C ASP A 141 11.12 -26.19 -6.83
N ARG A 142 10.24 -27.17 -6.64
CA ARG A 142 10.01 -28.23 -7.63
C ARG A 142 9.31 -27.77 -8.90
N ASN A 143 8.56 -26.66 -8.86
CA ASN A 143 7.83 -26.12 -10.01
C ASN A 143 8.47 -24.83 -10.56
N GLN A 144 9.55 -24.35 -9.96
CA GLN A 144 10.22 -23.11 -10.38
C GLN A 144 10.99 -23.29 -11.69
N THR A 145 10.83 -22.35 -12.62
CA THR A 145 11.63 -22.32 -13.86
C THR A 145 13.10 -21.98 -13.60
N THR A 146 13.38 -21.18 -12.57
CA THR A 146 14.74 -20.84 -12.12
C THR A 146 14.88 -21.17 -10.63
N PRO A 147 15.32 -22.39 -10.27
CA PRO A 147 15.37 -22.81 -8.87
C PRO A 147 16.51 -22.17 -8.07
N LEU A 148 17.56 -21.64 -8.72
CA LEU A 148 18.67 -20.90 -8.10
C LEU A 148 18.31 -19.42 -7.89
N ASP A 149 17.18 -19.19 -7.24
CA ASP A 149 16.54 -17.88 -7.05
C ASP A 149 17.24 -16.98 -6.01
N GLU A 150 16.66 -15.81 -5.77
CA GLU A 150 17.19 -14.78 -4.87
C GLU A 150 17.35 -15.29 -3.43
N ALA A 151 16.42 -16.14 -2.98
CA ALA A 151 16.46 -16.75 -1.65
C ALA A 151 17.64 -17.74 -1.54
N TRP A 152 17.86 -18.55 -2.57
CA TRP A 152 19.01 -19.46 -2.60
C TRP A 152 20.33 -18.70 -2.64
N GLN A 153 20.42 -17.65 -3.46
CA GLN A 153 21.62 -16.80 -3.57
C GLN A 153 21.96 -16.15 -2.23
N PHE A 154 20.98 -15.55 -1.55
CA PHE A 154 21.15 -14.98 -0.22
C PHE A 154 21.55 -16.06 0.81
N GLY A 155 20.88 -17.21 0.81
CA GLY A 155 21.17 -18.34 1.69
C GLY A 155 22.61 -18.85 1.55
N ARG A 156 23.13 -18.93 0.33
CA ARG A 156 24.54 -19.29 0.09
C ARG A 156 25.52 -18.22 0.58
N TRP A 157 25.18 -16.95 0.40
CA TRP A 157 26.00 -15.83 0.85
C TRP A 157 26.10 -15.78 2.38
N ILE A 158 24.98 -15.83 3.11
CA ILE A 158 24.99 -15.79 4.59
C ILE A 158 25.69 -17.00 5.23
N THR A 159 25.65 -18.16 4.56
CA THR A 159 26.34 -19.37 5.01
C THR A 159 27.81 -19.43 4.57
N LYS A 160 28.34 -18.37 3.94
CA LYS A 160 29.74 -18.23 3.50
C LYS A 160 30.24 -19.43 2.70
N ARG A 161 29.41 -20.00 1.83
CA ARG A 161 29.83 -21.13 0.98
C ARG A 161 30.99 -20.72 0.07
N PRO A 162 31.95 -21.61 -0.24
CA PRO A 162 33.01 -21.31 -1.18
C PRO A 162 32.47 -20.75 -2.50
N GLY A 163 33.07 -19.64 -2.97
CA GLY A 163 32.65 -18.92 -4.17
C GLY A 163 31.32 -18.16 -4.07
N ALA A 164 30.71 -18.06 -2.88
CA ALA A 164 29.51 -17.24 -2.70
C ALA A 164 29.88 -15.76 -2.53
N SER A 165 29.21 -14.89 -3.28
CA SER A 165 29.34 -13.43 -3.20
C SER A 165 27.97 -12.79 -2.99
N LEU A 166 27.95 -11.51 -2.60
CA LEU A 166 26.71 -10.74 -2.49
C LEU A 166 26.22 -10.38 -3.91
N THR A 167 25.49 -11.31 -4.53
CA THR A 167 24.89 -11.11 -5.85
C THR A 167 23.76 -10.09 -5.80
N GLU A 168 23.37 -9.57 -6.97
CA GLU A 168 22.23 -8.64 -7.04
C GLU A 168 20.93 -9.30 -6.56
N GLY A 169 20.69 -10.57 -6.91
CA GLY A 169 19.54 -11.33 -6.38
C GLY A 169 19.55 -11.43 -4.85
N ALA A 170 20.72 -11.67 -4.23
CA ALA A 170 20.85 -11.69 -2.78
C ALA A 170 20.53 -10.32 -2.15
N LYS A 171 20.95 -9.20 -2.77
CA LYS A 171 20.58 -7.85 -2.32
C LYS A 171 19.09 -7.60 -2.43
N GLN A 172 18.48 -7.95 -3.56
CA GLN A 172 17.02 -7.81 -3.78
C GLN A 172 16.23 -8.63 -2.76
N PHE A 173 16.69 -9.84 -2.42
CA PHE A 173 16.10 -10.63 -1.35
C PHE A 173 16.17 -9.90 -0.01
N ALA A 174 17.36 -9.43 0.39
CA ALA A 174 17.54 -8.70 1.64
C ALA A 174 16.68 -7.42 1.71
N LEU A 175 16.66 -6.62 0.64
CA LEU A 175 15.84 -5.41 0.54
C LEU A 175 14.34 -5.73 0.65
N SER A 176 13.88 -6.86 0.10
CA SER A 176 12.48 -7.28 0.26
C SER A 176 12.10 -7.58 1.71
N TYR A 177 13.04 -8.06 2.53
CA TYR A 177 12.82 -8.22 3.97
C TYR A 177 12.96 -6.90 4.70
N ALA A 178 13.86 -5.99 4.28
CA ALA A 178 13.96 -4.65 4.86
C ALA A 178 12.65 -3.86 4.69
N LEU A 179 11.98 -3.98 3.53
CA LEU A 179 10.65 -3.40 3.33
C LEU A 179 9.63 -3.96 4.31
N ARG A 180 9.60 -5.28 4.49
CA ARG A 180 8.70 -5.92 5.46
C ARG A 180 9.04 -5.53 6.88
N ALA A 181 10.32 -5.45 7.24
CA ALA A 181 10.78 -5.02 8.54
C ALA A 181 10.31 -3.60 8.86
N PHE A 182 10.30 -2.71 7.88
CA PHE A 182 9.89 -1.32 8.07
C PHE A 182 8.36 -1.15 8.13
N PHE A 183 7.61 -1.70 7.16
CA PHE A 183 6.18 -1.41 7.02
C PHE A 183 5.26 -2.34 7.82
N LEU A 184 5.61 -3.62 7.96
CA LEU A 184 4.70 -4.62 8.50
C LEU A 184 4.46 -4.45 10.01
N PRO A 185 5.49 -4.31 10.87
CA PRO A 185 5.28 -4.21 12.32
C PRO A 185 4.44 -2.99 12.70
N TRP A 186 4.71 -1.85 12.08
CA TRP A 186 3.92 -0.62 12.27
C TRP A 186 2.47 -0.82 11.87
N ALA A 187 2.20 -1.40 10.69
CA ALA A 187 0.84 -1.65 10.23
C ALA A 187 0.10 -2.62 11.17
N LEU A 188 0.74 -3.71 11.59
CA LEU A 188 0.14 -4.69 12.52
C LEU A 188 -0.19 -4.06 13.88
N ALA A 189 0.70 -3.26 14.44
CA ALA A 189 0.51 -2.64 15.75
C ALA A 189 -0.58 -1.55 15.75
N ALA A 190 -0.77 -0.88 14.60
CA ALA A 190 -1.80 0.15 14.47
C ALA A 190 -3.22 -0.40 14.43
N ILE A 191 -3.44 -1.65 13.97
CA ILE A 191 -4.79 -2.20 13.73
C ILE A 191 -5.68 -2.14 14.98
N PRO A 192 -5.29 -2.66 16.17
CA PRO A 192 -6.18 -2.64 17.33
C PRO A 192 -6.58 -1.23 17.76
N GLY A 193 -5.61 -0.30 17.80
CA GLY A 193 -5.85 1.08 18.19
C GLY A 193 -6.78 1.81 17.20
N LEU A 194 -6.56 1.62 15.90
CA LEU A 194 -7.43 2.17 14.86
C LEU A 194 -8.84 1.58 14.91
N MET A 195 -8.97 0.26 15.15
CA MET A 195 -10.27 -0.38 15.30
C MET A 195 -11.03 0.20 16.49
N HIS A 196 -10.39 0.29 17.66
CA HIS A 196 -10.99 0.90 18.84
C HIS A 196 -11.40 2.36 18.60
N ALA A 197 -10.51 3.17 18.01
CA ALA A 197 -10.82 4.56 17.65
C ALA A 197 -12.01 4.67 16.68
N SER A 198 -12.13 3.74 15.74
CA SER A 198 -13.25 3.71 14.79
C SER A 198 -14.58 3.26 15.38
N GLU A 199 -14.57 2.52 16.50
CA GLU A 199 -15.78 2.18 17.25
C GLU A 199 -16.18 3.34 18.17
N MET A 200 -15.22 4.03 18.78
CA MET A 200 -15.51 5.25 19.53
C MET A 200 -16.14 6.33 18.64
N SER A 201 -15.65 6.50 17.40
CA SER A 201 -16.24 7.46 16.47
C SER A 201 -17.65 7.11 16.01
N LEU A 202 -18.07 5.84 16.10
CA LEU A 202 -19.46 5.44 15.82
C LEU A 202 -20.43 6.03 16.85
N LEU A 203 -20.01 6.18 18.11
CA LEU A 203 -20.82 6.79 19.17
C LEU A 203 -21.14 8.25 18.85
N ASP A 204 -20.22 8.96 18.20
CA ASP A 204 -20.41 10.35 17.77
C ASP A 204 -21.33 10.48 16.53
N VAL A 205 -21.52 9.40 15.74
CA VAL A 205 -22.39 9.39 14.56
C VAL A 205 -23.87 9.48 14.95
N VAL A 206 -24.24 9.22 16.21
CA VAL A 206 -25.62 9.35 16.71
C VAL A 206 -26.20 10.75 16.44
N HIS A 207 -25.36 11.78 16.39
CA HIS A 207 -25.78 13.15 16.08
C HIS A 207 -25.98 13.45 14.58
N LEU A 208 -25.62 12.51 13.68
CA LEU A 208 -25.74 12.58 12.21
C LEU A 208 -25.29 13.90 11.58
N THR A 209 -24.30 14.56 12.18
CA THR A 209 -23.73 15.80 11.63
C THR A 209 -22.75 15.48 10.50
N PRO A 210 -22.56 16.38 9.51
CA PRO A 210 -21.59 16.16 8.45
C PRO A 210 -20.17 15.88 8.99
N ARG A 211 -19.77 16.60 10.04
CA ARG A 211 -18.47 16.44 10.71
C ARG A 211 -18.32 15.10 11.41
N SER A 212 -19.35 14.63 12.13
CA SER A 212 -19.28 13.34 12.83
C SER A 212 -19.26 12.17 11.83
N ILE A 213 -20.05 12.26 10.76
CA ILE A 213 -19.99 11.28 9.65
C ILE A 213 -18.60 11.29 9.00
N LEU A 214 -18.03 12.46 8.72
CA LEU A 214 -16.68 12.57 8.16
C LEU A 214 -15.62 11.94 9.08
N ALA A 215 -15.64 12.25 10.38
CA ALA A 215 -14.72 11.68 11.36
C ALA A 215 -14.81 10.15 11.42
N TYR A 216 -16.04 9.62 11.38
CA TYR A 216 -16.29 8.17 11.29
C TYR A 216 -15.71 7.57 10.00
N LEU A 217 -15.95 8.19 8.85
CA LEU A 217 -15.41 7.73 7.56
C LEU A 217 -13.87 7.75 7.55
N ILE A 218 -13.25 8.77 8.12
CA ILE A 218 -11.78 8.84 8.29
C ILE A 218 -11.30 7.65 9.12
N ALA A 219 -11.88 7.43 10.31
CA ALA A 219 -11.46 6.35 11.20
C ALA A 219 -11.61 4.97 10.54
N LYS A 220 -12.74 4.71 9.85
CA LYS A 220 -12.96 3.44 9.14
C LYS A 220 -12.02 3.27 7.94
N ALA A 221 -11.76 4.33 7.17
CA ALA A 221 -10.83 4.28 6.05
C ALA A 221 -9.41 3.92 6.52
N LEU A 222 -8.94 4.48 7.63
CA LEU A 222 -7.62 4.19 8.18
C LEU A 222 -7.48 2.71 8.58
N VAL A 223 -8.50 2.14 9.23
CA VAL A 223 -8.50 0.70 9.59
C VAL A 223 -8.40 -0.17 8.34
N VAL A 224 -9.28 0.08 7.37
CA VAL A 224 -9.33 -0.70 6.13
C VAL A 224 -8.02 -0.60 5.37
N GLU A 225 -7.50 0.62 5.16
CA GLU A 225 -6.21 0.82 4.49
C GLU A 225 -5.11 0.04 5.19
N THR A 226 -5.00 0.17 6.52
CA THR A 226 -3.97 -0.49 7.33
C THR A 226 -4.03 -2.01 7.25
N ILE A 227 -5.22 -2.61 7.23
CA ILE A 227 -5.40 -4.05 7.04
C ILE A 227 -4.87 -4.48 5.66
N PHE A 228 -5.21 -3.76 4.58
CA PHE A 228 -4.68 -4.05 3.24
C PHE A 228 -3.16 -3.88 3.18
N VAL A 229 -2.60 -2.87 3.84
CA VAL A 229 -1.14 -2.69 3.97
C VAL A 229 -0.51 -3.91 4.63
N ALA A 230 -1.03 -4.32 5.79
CA ALA A 230 -0.52 -5.46 6.54
C ALA A 230 -0.58 -6.75 5.71
N ILE A 231 -1.73 -7.07 5.11
CA ILE A 231 -1.90 -8.24 4.22
C ILE A 231 -0.90 -8.21 3.07
N GLY A 232 -0.75 -7.04 2.42
CA GLY A 232 0.20 -6.83 1.33
C GLY A 232 1.61 -7.24 1.76
N TYR A 233 2.11 -6.72 2.87
CA TYR A 233 3.47 -7.02 3.35
C TYR A 233 3.62 -8.42 3.97
N SER A 234 2.55 -9.05 4.46
CA SER A 234 2.59 -10.42 4.98
C SER A 234 2.67 -11.48 3.88
N LEU A 235 1.95 -11.29 2.76
CA LEU A 235 1.77 -12.34 1.74
C LEU A 235 2.69 -12.14 0.52
N ALA A 236 3.98 -12.44 0.65
CA ALA A 236 4.94 -12.45 -0.45
C ALA A 236 5.11 -13.85 -1.08
N LEU A 237 4.03 -14.40 -1.67
CA LEU A 237 3.99 -15.77 -2.19
C LEU A 237 4.03 -15.81 -3.73
N ARG A 238 4.86 -16.69 -4.29
CA ARG A 238 4.94 -16.96 -5.75
C ARG A 238 3.64 -17.52 -6.29
N VAL A 239 3.01 -18.46 -5.57
CA VAL A 239 1.73 -19.08 -5.99
C VAL A 239 0.57 -18.07 -6.09
N LEU A 240 0.64 -16.96 -5.36
CA LEU A 240 -0.34 -15.87 -5.44
C LEU A 240 0.08 -14.77 -6.43
N ASP A 241 1.23 -14.89 -7.09
CA ASP A 241 1.82 -13.83 -7.91
C ASP A 241 1.95 -12.51 -7.11
N THR A 242 2.31 -12.64 -5.83
CA THR A 242 2.50 -11.52 -4.88
C THR A 242 3.92 -11.45 -4.34
N HIS A 243 4.83 -12.35 -4.72
CA HIS A 243 6.25 -12.20 -4.42
C HIS A 243 6.83 -10.89 -4.98
N TYR A 244 7.93 -10.43 -4.38
CA TYR A 244 8.68 -9.28 -4.88
C TYR A 244 9.43 -9.68 -6.17
N LYS A 245 9.01 -9.13 -7.31
CA LYS A 245 9.72 -9.32 -8.60
C LYS A 245 11.00 -8.48 -8.62
N ALA A 246 10.94 -7.30 -8.02
CA ALA A 246 12.09 -6.47 -7.70
C ALA A 246 11.74 -5.47 -6.59
N THR A 247 12.75 -5.01 -5.88
CA THR A 247 12.70 -3.81 -5.04
C THR A 247 13.36 -2.64 -5.77
N PHE A 248 13.00 -1.41 -5.42
CA PHE A 248 13.56 -0.22 -6.06
C PHE A 248 15.05 -0.13 -5.79
N SER A 249 15.84 0.16 -6.82
CA SER A 249 17.30 0.17 -6.73
C SER A 249 17.88 1.54 -6.37
N HIS A 250 17.18 2.63 -6.69
CA HIS A 250 17.68 3.98 -6.47
C HIS A 250 17.40 4.46 -5.05
N VAL A 251 18.46 4.80 -4.30
CA VAL A 251 18.38 5.34 -2.93
C VAL A 251 17.46 6.56 -2.83
N GLY A 252 17.44 7.41 -3.86
CA GLY A 252 16.53 8.55 -3.91
C GLY A 252 15.06 8.16 -3.76
N ALA A 253 14.63 7.06 -4.38
CA ALA A 253 13.25 6.55 -4.26
C ALA A 253 12.93 6.12 -2.82
N TRP A 254 13.91 5.48 -2.14
CA TRP A 254 13.80 5.12 -0.74
C TRP A 254 13.66 6.35 0.15
N ILE A 255 14.53 7.36 0.00
CA ILE A 255 14.52 8.57 0.84
C ILE A 255 13.16 9.29 0.75
N VAL A 256 12.71 9.61 -0.47
CA VAL A 256 11.44 10.35 -0.67
C VAL A 256 10.22 9.55 -0.23
N THR A 257 10.32 8.21 -0.20
CA THR A 257 9.23 7.36 0.29
C THR A 257 9.26 7.26 1.81
N LEU A 258 10.40 6.94 2.41
CA LEU A 258 10.52 6.71 3.86
C LEU A 258 10.22 7.96 4.69
N ILE A 259 10.56 9.16 4.20
CA ILE A 259 10.20 10.42 4.87
C ILE A 259 8.67 10.60 5.04
N CYS A 260 7.87 9.91 4.22
CA CYS A 260 6.40 9.94 4.30
C CYS A 260 5.83 9.02 5.38
N TYR A 261 6.65 8.21 6.07
CA TYR A 261 6.19 7.20 7.03
C TYR A 261 6.83 7.38 8.41
N TYR A 262 6.16 6.91 9.45
CA TYR A 262 6.72 6.87 10.80
C TYR A 262 8.01 6.01 10.83
N PRO A 263 9.05 6.38 11.60
CA PRO A 263 9.16 7.55 12.50
C PRO A 263 9.57 8.84 11.80
N PHE A 264 10.10 8.79 10.57
CA PHE A 264 10.62 9.96 9.86
C PHE A 264 9.56 11.03 9.63
N SER A 265 8.35 10.61 9.27
CA SER A 265 7.21 11.50 9.15
C SER A 265 6.80 12.06 10.49
N ASN A 266 6.97 11.36 11.62
CA ASN A 266 6.68 11.96 12.93
C ASN A 266 7.70 13.02 13.26
N SER A 267 8.99 12.84 12.95
CA SER A 267 9.95 13.94 13.08
C SER A 267 9.61 15.10 12.15
N ALA A 268 9.36 14.85 10.86
CA ALA A 268 8.97 15.87 9.89
C ALA A 268 7.64 16.57 10.29
N ILE A 269 6.64 15.82 10.72
CA ILE A 269 5.35 16.26 11.28
C ILE A 269 5.54 16.95 12.62
N THR A 270 6.53 16.60 13.44
CA THR A 270 6.86 17.32 14.67
C THR A 270 7.58 18.64 14.36
N TRP A 271 8.37 18.72 13.28
CA TRP A 271 8.83 19.98 12.70
C TRP A 271 7.65 20.82 12.15
N PHE A 272 6.62 20.16 11.59
CA PHE A 272 5.38 20.81 11.14
C PHE A 272 4.43 21.20 12.31
N ASN A 273 4.40 20.43 13.40
CA ASN A 273 3.46 20.51 14.55
C ASN A 273 4.02 21.26 15.76
N HIS A 274 5.31 21.62 15.79
CA HIS A 274 5.81 22.60 16.78
C HIS A 274 5.22 24.00 16.57
N TYR A 275 4.52 24.18 15.46
CA TYR A 275 3.55 25.22 15.24
C TYR A 275 2.21 24.51 15.35
N GLU A 276 1.40 24.83 16.37
CA GLU A 276 -0.01 24.44 16.37
C GLU A 276 -0.55 24.65 14.95
N PRO A 277 -1.28 23.68 14.36
CA PRO A 277 -1.80 23.88 13.02
C PRO A 277 -2.57 25.19 13.07
N ALA A 278 -2.20 26.11 12.18
CA ALA A 278 -3.09 27.18 11.77
C ALA A 278 -4.47 26.54 11.70
N LYS A 279 -5.34 26.96 12.62
CA LYS A 279 -6.77 26.70 12.67
C LYS A 279 -7.25 25.85 11.48
N ASP A 280 -7.58 24.58 11.71
CA ASP A 280 -8.05 23.70 10.63
C ASP A 280 -9.36 24.24 10.01
N TRP A 281 -9.81 23.62 8.93
CA TRP A 281 -11.05 24.02 8.25
C TRP A 281 -12.28 24.10 9.18
N THR A 282 -12.30 23.35 10.28
CA THR A 282 -13.42 23.32 11.23
C THR A 282 -13.58 24.64 12.01
N SER A 283 -12.49 25.40 12.14
CA SER A 283 -12.45 26.68 12.83
C SER A 283 -12.82 27.87 11.93
N LEU A 284 -12.74 27.70 10.62
CA LEU A 284 -13.01 28.73 9.61
C LEU A 284 -14.42 28.63 9.06
N ILE A 285 -14.92 27.40 8.90
CA ILE A 285 -16.24 27.15 8.34
C ILE A 285 -17.24 26.99 9.49
N PRO A 286 -18.32 27.78 9.55
CA PRO A 286 -19.33 27.65 10.59
C PRO A 286 -19.98 26.26 10.56
N LYS A 287 -19.99 25.57 11.71
CA LYS A 287 -20.60 24.26 11.88
C LYS A 287 -22.08 24.30 11.47
N GLY A 288 -22.51 23.34 10.65
CA GLY A 288 -23.91 23.21 10.21
C GLY A 288 -24.30 24.10 9.02
N SER A 289 -23.39 24.92 8.49
CA SER A 289 -23.65 25.68 7.26
C SER A 289 -23.67 24.77 6.01
N ALA A 290 -24.27 25.24 4.91
CA ALA A 290 -24.21 24.52 3.63
C ALA A 290 -22.75 24.33 3.14
N LEU A 291 -21.89 25.31 3.44
CA LEU A 291 -20.46 25.23 3.15
C LEU A 291 -19.78 24.12 3.97
N ASP A 292 -20.13 23.95 5.24
CA ASP A 292 -19.64 22.87 6.12
C ASP A 292 -19.94 21.48 5.52
N PHE A 293 -21.19 21.26 5.10
CA PHE A 293 -21.60 20.02 4.45
C PHE A 293 -20.81 19.77 3.15
N MET A 294 -20.74 20.77 2.27
CA MET A 294 -19.98 20.67 1.02
C MET A 294 -18.50 20.36 1.30
N TRP A 295 -17.90 20.99 2.30
CA TRP A 295 -16.49 20.76 2.67
C TRP A 295 -16.27 19.33 3.16
N CYS A 296 -17.16 18.81 4.01
CA CYS A 296 -17.12 17.41 4.43
C CYS A 296 -17.20 16.45 3.25
N VAL A 297 -18.08 16.70 2.28
CA VAL A 297 -18.21 15.87 1.07
C VAL A 297 -16.93 15.91 0.23
N LEU A 298 -16.27 17.06 0.10
CA LEU A 298 -15.00 17.18 -0.62
C LEU A 298 -13.89 16.38 0.07
N ILE A 299 -13.75 16.52 1.39
CA ILE A 299 -12.75 15.77 2.17
C ILE A 299 -13.03 14.26 2.08
N ALA A 300 -14.29 13.84 2.25
CA ALA A 300 -14.70 12.44 2.14
C ALA A 300 -14.44 11.86 0.75
N SER A 301 -14.65 12.65 -0.32
CA SER A 301 -14.40 12.23 -1.70
C SER A 301 -12.89 12.05 -1.97
N ALA A 302 -12.06 12.98 -1.48
CA ALA A 302 -10.61 12.85 -1.57
C ALA A 302 -10.10 11.64 -0.76
N LEU A 303 -10.61 11.45 0.47
CA LEU A 303 -10.32 10.29 1.30
C LEU A 303 -10.70 8.98 0.60
N GLY A 304 -11.94 8.88 0.09
CA GLY A 304 -12.43 7.70 -0.60
C GLY A 304 -11.61 7.37 -1.86
N THR A 305 -11.20 8.40 -2.61
CA THR A 305 -10.30 8.23 -3.77
C THR A 305 -8.94 7.70 -3.33
N ASN A 306 -8.37 8.22 -2.25
CA ASN A 306 -7.11 7.73 -1.71
C ASN A 306 -7.21 6.27 -1.22
N LEU A 307 -8.26 5.94 -0.47
CA LEU A 307 -8.52 4.61 0.03
C LEU A 307 -8.67 3.61 -1.12
N VAL A 308 -9.58 3.87 -2.06
CA VAL A 308 -9.84 2.98 -3.20
C VAL A 308 -8.58 2.79 -4.05
N ALA A 309 -7.81 3.85 -4.29
CA ALA A 309 -6.53 3.73 -4.99
C ALA A 309 -5.57 2.76 -4.29
N ASN A 310 -5.40 2.88 -2.97
CA ASN A 310 -4.49 2.01 -2.21
C ASN A 310 -5.01 0.56 -2.14
N ILE A 311 -6.27 0.33 -1.75
CA ILE A 311 -6.79 -1.05 -1.61
C ILE A 311 -6.93 -1.77 -2.95
N SER A 312 -7.00 -1.03 -4.06
CA SER A 312 -7.19 -1.63 -5.38
C SER A 312 -6.06 -2.55 -5.85
N PHE A 313 -4.88 -2.48 -5.21
CA PHE A 313 -3.81 -3.45 -5.42
C PHE A 313 -4.09 -4.84 -4.79
N GLY A 314 -5.07 -4.94 -3.89
CA GLY A 314 -5.38 -6.17 -3.18
C GLY A 314 -4.16 -6.76 -2.48
N LEU A 315 -3.88 -8.03 -2.74
CA LEU A 315 -2.74 -8.77 -2.19
C LEU A 315 -1.36 -8.23 -2.65
N ARG A 316 -1.32 -7.38 -3.68
CA ARG A 316 -0.08 -6.87 -4.28
C ARG A 316 0.35 -5.52 -3.73
N PHE A 317 -0.41 -4.94 -2.78
CA PHE A 317 -0.05 -3.65 -2.19
C PHE A 317 1.38 -3.70 -1.61
N SER A 318 2.23 -2.78 -2.03
CA SER A 318 3.55 -2.56 -1.43
C SER A 318 4.15 -1.26 -1.98
N ASN A 319 4.87 -0.55 -1.12
CA ASN A 319 5.76 0.53 -1.50
C ASN A 319 7.13 -0.02 -1.97
N LEU A 320 7.86 0.79 -2.74
CA LEU A 320 9.27 0.57 -3.09
C LEU A 320 9.56 -0.78 -3.79
N SER A 321 8.58 -1.32 -4.50
CA SER A 321 8.70 -2.64 -5.11
C SER A 321 7.83 -2.84 -6.34
N ARG A 322 8.27 -3.74 -7.21
CA ARG A 322 7.49 -4.28 -8.34
C ARG A 322 6.89 -5.63 -7.94
N ARG A 323 5.58 -5.65 -7.68
CA ARG A 323 4.82 -6.87 -7.37
C ARG A 323 3.74 -7.14 -8.41
N GLY A 324 2.98 -6.12 -8.76
CA GLY A 324 2.13 -6.14 -9.94
C GLY A 324 1.61 -4.75 -10.27
N LEU A 325 1.29 -4.56 -11.55
CA LEU A 325 0.84 -3.27 -12.05
C LEU A 325 -0.68 -3.15 -12.03
N ASN A 326 -1.16 -2.08 -11.40
CA ASN A 326 -2.58 -1.70 -11.48
C ASN A 326 -2.82 -0.74 -12.64
N THR A 327 -3.61 -1.17 -13.62
CA THR A 327 -3.97 -0.36 -14.80
C THR A 327 -5.49 -0.16 -14.92
N ALA A 328 -6.25 -0.60 -13.90
CA ALA A 328 -7.70 -0.57 -13.85
C ALA A 328 -8.21 0.48 -12.84
N GLY A 329 -9.52 0.72 -12.84
CA GLY A 329 -10.15 1.68 -11.91
C GLY A 329 -9.56 3.09 -12.04
N LEU A 330 -9.21 3.70 -10.90
CA LEU A 330 -8.61 5.03 -10.84
C LEU A 330 -7.28 5.14 -11.60
N TYR A 331 -6.50 4.05 -11.66
CA TYR A 331 -5.23 4.01 -12.37
C TYR A 331 -5.39 4.16 -13.89
N ARG A 332 -6.59 3.94 -14.45
CA ARG A 332 -6.87 4.27 -15.86
C ARG A 332 -6.69 5.77 -16.16
N TYR A 333 -6.92 6.63 -15.17
CA TYR A 333 -6.97 8.07 -15.33
C TYR A 333 -5.75 8.80 -14.79
N PHE A 334 -5.09 8.23 -13.77
CA PHE A 334 -3.96 8.82 -13.07
C PHE A 334 -2.84 7.79 -12.91
N ALA A 335 -1.58 8.24 -13.00
CA ALA A 335 -0.44 7.38 -12.63
C ALA A 335 -0.37 7.14 -11.11
N HIS A 336 -0.71 8.16 -10.31
CA HIS A 336 -0.68 8.09 -8.84
C HIS A 336 -1.94 8.73 -8.21
N PRO A 337 -3.12 8.10 -8.35
CA PRO A 337 -4.36 8.65 -7.81
C PRO A 337 -4.34 8.80 -6.29
N SER A 338 -3.69 7.87 -5.57
CA SER A 338 -3.57 7.94 -4.11
C SER A 338 -2.76 9.17 -3.66
N TYR A 339 -1.63 9.46 -4.31
CA TYR A 339 -0.78 10.60 -3.97
C TYR A 339 -1.51 11.92 -4.23
N PHE A 340 -2.16 12.04 -5.38
CA PHE A 340 -2.96 13.22 -5.71
C PHE A 340 -4.07 13.44 -4.67
N ALA A 341 -4.85 12.41 -4.38
CA ALA A 341 -5.96 12.51 -3.43
C ALA A 341 -5.50 12.82 -2.00
N LYS A 342 -4.36 12.27 -1.57
CA LYS A 342 -3.77 12.53 -0.25
C LYS A 342 -3.34 13.99 -0.10
N VAL A 343 -2.65 14.54 -1.11
CA VAL A 343 -2.28 15.96 -1.11
C VAL A 343 -3.53 16.85 -1.09
N ILE A 344 -4.52 16.60 -1.95
CA ILE A 344 -5.77 17.37 -1.95
C ILE A 344 -6.46 17.33 -0.58
N ASN A 345 -6.49 16.17 0.06
CA ASN A 345 -7.08 16.01 1.38
C ASN A 345 -6.39 16.92 2.43
N TRP A 346 -5.06 16.99 2.44
CA TRP A 346 -4.33 17.90 3.33
C TRP A 346 -4.58 19.38 3.04
N TRP A 347 -4.65 19.78 1.77
CA TRP A 347 -5.00 21.16 1.41
C TRP A 347 -6.42 21.52 1.89
N LEU A 348 -7.38 20.60 1.81
CA LEU A 348 -8.75 20.81 2.28
C LEU A 348 -8.86 20.87 3.82
N ILE A 349 -8.03 20.11 4.54
CA ILE A 349 -8.07 20.06 6.00
C ILE A 349 -7.36 21.27 6.62
N TYR A 350 -6.14 21.57 6.17
CA TYR A 350 -5.26 22.51 6.88
C TYR A 350 -5.35 23.95 6.39
N LEU A 351 -5.88 24.22 5.19
CA LEU A 351 -6.08 25.57 4.63
C LEU A 351 -4.93 26.55 4.93
N PRO A 352 -3.68 26.22 4.52
CA PRO A 352 -2.45 26.83 5.04
C PRO A 352 -2.28 28.32 4.69
N PHE A 353 -3.15 28.86 3.84
CA PHE A 353 -3.14 30.26 3.39
C PHE A 353 -3.98 31.18 4.28
N VAL A 354 -4.70 30.65 5.27
CA VAL A 354 -5.52 31.47 6.17
C VAL A 354 -4.69 31.86 7.39
N PRO A 355 -4.32 33.15 7.55
CA PRO A 355 -3.48 33.59 8.65
C PRO A 355 -4.23 33.49 9.97
N SER A 356 -3.71 32.69 10.91
CA SER A 356 -4.28 32.55 12.24
C SER A 356 -3.59 33.46 13.27
N ASN A 357 -2.25 33.58 13.24
CA ASN A 357 -1.47 34.55 14.01
C ASN A 357 -0.57 35.43 13.11
N GLY A 358 -1.15 35.95 12.02
CA GLY A 358 -0.52 36.92 11.13
C GLY A 358 0.12 36.32 9.87
N VAL A 359 0.64 37.20 9.01
CA VAL A 359 1.10 36.87 7.65
C VAL A 359 2.30 35.91 7.65
N ALA A 360 3.22 36.05 8.62
CA ALA A 360 4.41 35.21 8.71
C ALA A 360 4.06 33.72 8.93
N GLU A 361 3.03 33.44 9.73
CA GLU A 361 2.55 32.07 9.94
C GLU A 361 1.91 31.51 8.67
N ALA A 362 1.04 32.27 7.99
CA ALA A 362 0.43 31.84 6.74
C ALA A 362 1.49 31.53 5.66
N VAL A 363 2.51 32.38 5.53
CA VAL A 363 3.62 32.15 4.59
C VAL A 363 4.38 30.88 4.97
N ARG A 364 4.67 30.67 6.26
CA ARG A 364 5.33 29.45 6.75
C ARG A 364 4.49 28.21 6.44
N SER A 365 3.22 28.19 6.82
CA SER A 365 2.30 27.08 6.56
C SER A 365 2.17 26.77 5.06
N LEU A 366 2.15 27.81 4.22
CA LEU A 366 2.13 27.64 2.77
C LEU A 366 3.43 27.02 2.23
N ILE A 367 4.60 27.47 2.70
CA ILE A 367 5.90 26.87 2.34
C ILE A 367 5.92 25.40 2.72
N LEU A 368 5.45 25.06 3.93
CA LEU A 368 5.40 23.69 4.44
C LEU A 368 4.43 22.83 3.62
N MET A 369 3.26 23.36 3.25
CA MET A 369 2.30 22.65 2.39
C MET A 369 2.84 22.45 0.95
N CYS A 370 3.56 23.43 0.42
CA CYS A 370 4.27 23.29 -0.86
C CYS A 370 5.38 22.23 -0.78
N ALA A 371 6.12 22.18 0.32
CA ALA A 371 7.17 21.19 0.54
C ALA A 371 6.61 19.76 0.60
N ILE A 372 5.53 19.51 1.33
CA ILE A 372 4.92 18.17 1.38
C ILE A 372 4.32 17.79 0.01
N THR A 373 3.74 18.75 -0.71
CA THR A 373 3.26 18.54 -2.09
C THR A 373 4.42 18.15 -3.01
N LEU A 374 5.57 18.82 -2.89
CA LEU A 374 6.79 18.50 -3.64
C LEU A 374 7.30 17.09 -3.30
N ILE A 375 7.31 16.69 -2.02
CA ILE A 375 7.73 15.33 -1.61
C ILE A 375 6.89 14.26 -2.31
N TYR A 376 5.56 14.41 -2.34
CA TYR A 376 4.68 13.46 -3.02
C TYR A 376 4.83 13.47 -4.54
N TYR A 377 5.12 14.63 -5.13
CA TYR A 377 5.49 14.71 -6.55
C TYR A 377 6.78 13.95 -6.83
N LEU A 378 7.84 14.18 -6.04
CA LEU A 378 9.13 13.49 -6.17
C LEU A 378 8.99 11.99 -5.96
N ARG A 379 8.19 11.56 -4.99
CA ARG A 379 7.87 10.14 -4.76
C ARG A 379 7.20 9.52 -5.97
N GLY A 380 6.19 10.18 -6.54
CA GLY A 380 5.57 9.74 -7.79
C GLY A 380 6.61 9.58 -8.89
N ARG A 381 7.43 10.61 -9.16
CA ARG A 381 8.46 10.58 -10.21
C ARG A 381 9.51 9.49 -10.00
N ALA A 382 9.96 9.28 -8.76
CA ALA A 382 10.90 8.22 -8.44
C ALA A 382 10.30 6.83 -8.74
N GLU A 383 9.04 6.61 -8.38
CA GLU A 383 8.32 5.38 -8.72
C GLU A 383 8.18 5.19 -10.25
N GLN A 384 7.89 6.25 -11.02
CA GLN A 384 7.84 6.14 -12.49
C GLN A 384 9.19 5.77 -13.10
N ASN A 385 10.29 6.28 -12.54
CA ASN A 385 11.63 5.96 -13.00
C ASN A 385 11.99 4.51 -12.69
N GLU A 386 11.60 3.99 -11.53
CA GLU A 386 11.81 2.58 -11.16
C GLU A 386 10.96 1.60 -11.99
N LEU A 387 9.85 2.10 -12.54
CA LEU A 387 8.96 1.34 -13.42
C LEU A 387 9.26 1.54 -14.91
N SER A 388 10.21 2.41 -15.29
CA SER A 388 10.41 2.81 -16.70
C SER A 388 10.87 1.67 -17.60
N ASP A 389 11.47 0.64 -17.01
CA ASP A 389 12.00 -0.51 -17.75
C ASP A 389 10.93 -1.59 -17.99
N ASP A 390 9.72 -1.41 -17.44
CA ASP A 390 8.60 -2.34 -17.62
C ASP A 390 7.76 -1.94 -18.86
N PRO A 391 7.73 -2.77 -19.93
CA PRO A 391 6.95 -2.48 -21.13
C PRO A 391 5.44 -2.30 -20.86
N GLN A 392 4.89 -3.05 -19.90
CA GLN A 392 3.47 -2.94 -19.52
C GLN A 392 3.19 -1.57 -18.89
N TYR A 393 4.13 -1.06 -18.10
CA TYR A 393 4.05 0.27 -17.50
C TYR A 393 4.16 1.40 -18.53
N LEU A 394 5.08 1.27 -19.50
CA LEU A 394 5.22 2.25 -20.57
C LEU A 394 3.96 2.35 -21.43
N GLU A 395 3.35 1.21 -21.79
CA GLU A 395 2.07 1.18 -22.50
C GLU A 395 0.96 1.86 -21.67
N HIS A 396 0.92 1.57 -20.37
CA HIS A 396 -0.02 2.19 -19.45
C HIS A 396 0.12 3.71 -19.38
N LEU A 397 1.35 4.23 -19.28
CA LEU A 397 1.61 5.67 -19.29
C LEU A 397 1.21 6.33 -20.61
N ALA A 398 1.47 5.69 -21.75
CA ALA A 398 1.02 6.18 -23.06
C ALA A 398 -0.52 6.29 -23.11
N ARG A 399 -1.22 5.31 -22.53
CA ARG A 399 -2.69 5.31 -22.43
C ARG A 399 -3.22 6.43 -21.56
N ILE A 400 -2.60 6.67 -20.40
CA ILE A 400 -2.95 7.81 -19.52
C ILE A 400 -2.73 9.14 -20.25
N ARG A 401 -1.63 9.29 -21.00
CA ARG A 401 -1.39 10.52 -21.78
C ARG A 401 -2.46 10.77 -22.83
N ALA A 402 -2.99 9.71 -23.45
CA ALA A 402 -4.02 9.81 -24.47
C ALA A 402 -5.44 10.01 -23.90
N THR A 403 -5.76 9.35 -22.79
CA THR A 403 -7.16 9.19 -22.31
C THR A 403 -7.37 9.48 -20.83
N GLY A 404 -6.32 9.84 -20.09
CA GLY A 404 -6.39 10.12 -18.67
C GLY A 404 -7.09 11.43 -18.33
N ALA A 405 -7.24 11.71 -17.04
CA ALA A 405 -8.03 12.85 -16.56
C ALA A 405 -7.58 14.19 -17.17
N TRP A 406 -6.27 14.42 -17.23
CA TRP A 406 -5.73 15.66 -17.83
C TRP A 406 -5.95 15.77 -19.34
N ALA A 407 -5.91 14.66 -20.06
CA ALA A 407 -6.22 14.64 -21.50
C ALA A 407 -7.70 14.95 -21.74
N GLN A 408 -8.58 14.40 -20.91
CA GLN A 408 -10.02 14.68 -20.95
C GLN A 408 -10.30 16.16 -20.67
N ILE A 409 -9.68 16.75 -19.64
CA ILE A 409 -9.81 18.18 -19.32
C ILE A 409 -9.34 19.04 -20.50
N LYS A 410 -8.18 18.74 -21.10
CA LYS A 410 -7.67 19.47 -22.28
C LYS A 410 -8.59 19.39 -23.50
N ASN A 411 -9.24 18.24 -23.70
CA ASN A 411 -10.17 18.08 -24.81
C ASN A 411 -11.47 18.87 -24.58
N LEU A 412 -11.95 18.93 -23.34
CA LEU A 412 -13.11 19.76 -22.96
C LEU A 412 -12.83 21.26 -23.14
N THR A 413 -11.66 21.74 -22.72
CA THR A 413 -11.30 23.17 -22.88
C THR A 413 -11.13 23.56 -24.35
N ARG A 414 -10.54 22.69 -25.17
CA ARG A 414 -10.44 22.89 -26.64
C ARG A 414 -11.80 22.90 -27.33
N PHE A 415 -12.74 22.07 -26.87
CA PHE A 415 -14.10 22.04 -27.39
C PHE A 415 -14.85 23.33 -27.01
N ALA A 416 -14.72 23.79 -25.77
CA ALA A 416 -15.30 25.05 -25.30
C ALA A 416 -14.74 26.26 -26.08
N SER A 417 -13.43 26.31 -26.33
CA SER A 417 -12.80 27.40 -27.09
C SER A 417 -13.21 27.43 -28.57
N ARG A 418 -13.47 26.26 -29.18
CA ARG A 418 -13.98 26.18 -30.56
C ARG A 418 -15.44 26.62 -30.68
N ARG A 419 -16.27 26.35 -29.65
CA ARG A 419 -17.66 26.86 -29.62
C ARG A 419 -17.71 28.37 -29.45
N SER A 420 -16.82 28.95 -28.65
CA SER A 420 -16.76 30.42 -28.51
C SER A 420 -16.37 31.10 -29.81
N THR A 421 -15.42 30.56 -30.60
CA THR A 421 -15.01 31.16 -31.89
C THR A 421 -16.11 31.10 -32.95
N ILE A 422 -16.84 29.99 -33.04
CA ILE A 422 -17.97 29.87 -33.99
C ILE A 422 -19.10 30.87 -33.65
N SER A 423 -19.35 31.12 -32.36
CA SER A 423 -20.40 32.07 -31.94
C SER A 423 -20.10 33.54 -32.22
N TRP A 424 -18.82 33.90 -32.47
CA TRP A 424 -18.42 35.25 -32.86
C TRP A 424 -18.48 35.44 -34.39
N GLU A 425 -18.13 34.42 -35.17
CA GLU A 425 -18.19 34.47 -36.64
C GLU A 425 -19.62 34.40 -37.18
N GLU A 426 -20.57 33.78 -36.46
CA GLU A 426 -22.00 33.80 -36.82
C GLU A 426 -22.72 35.10 -36.40
N ARG A 427 -22.02 36.05 -35.77
CA ARG A 427 -22.56 37.36 -35.34
C ARG A 427 -21.85 38.58 -35.95
N ALA A 428 -20.91 38.35 -36.86
CA ALA A 428 -20.29 39.38 -37.70
C ALA A 428 -20.82 39.23 -39.13
#